data_AF-A0A2E9ZJM9-F1
#
_entry.id   AF-A0A2E9ZJM9-F1
#
_cell.length_a   1.000
_cell.length_b   1.000
_cell.length_c   1.000
_cell.angle_alpha   90.00
_cell.angle_beta   90.00
_cell.angle_gamma   90.00
#
_symmetry.space_group_name_H-M   'P 1'
#
loop_
_entity.id
_entity.type
_entity.pdbx_description
1 polymer ?
#
loop_
_entity_poly.entity_id
_entity_poly.type
_entity_poly.pdbx_seq_one_letter_code
_entity_poly.pdbx_strand_id
1 'polypeptide(L)'
;MDIIETVFVRNNLVVAFAVVGAVMWVSYFLADKLTAGRIHGSAIAIALGLLAAYWGGTVSGGSRGVADVTLLGGIGLMGGGMMRDFAIVATAFGVHISELKKAGIAGVISIFAGVIVSFIVGAAVAVMFGYTDPTAITTIGAGAVTYIVGPVTGEAIGASDAVITLSVAAGLVKSILVMIGTPLIAKRIGLDNPQSAMVFGGLMGTTSGVAAGLAATDPKLVPYGAMTATFYTGLGCLLGPSVLFFIVSAMF
;
A
#
# COMPACT_ATOMS: atom_id res chain seq x y z
N MET A 1 16.48 21.39 27.65
CA MET A 1 15.46 20.93 26.68
C MET A 1 15.73 21.53 25.31
N ASP A 2 16.10 22.80 25.21
CA ASP A 2 16.36 23.53 23.96
C ASP A 2 17.38 22.88 23.02
N ILE A 3 18.49 22.32 23.52
CA ILE A 3 19.50 21.67 22.67
C ILE A 3 18.94 20.39 22.03
N ILE A 4 18.21 19.57 22.80
CA ILE A 4 17.62 18.31 22.32
C ILE A 4 16.54 18.62 21.28
N GLU A 5 15.65 19.57 21.58
CA GLU A 5 14.61 20.00 20.67
C GLU A 5 15.20 20.59 19.38
N THR A 6 16.23 21.44 19.49
CA THR A 6 16.91 22.02 18.32
C THR A 6 17.55 20.95 17.43
N VAL A 7 18.20 19.94 18.03
CA VAL A 7 18.83 18.84 17.28
C VAL A 7 17.77 17.98 16.59
N PHE A 8 16.68 17.66 17.28
CA PHE A 8 15.61 16.83 16.73
C PHE A 8 14.84 17.54 15.62
N VAL A 9 14.55 18.82 15.79
CA VAL A 9 13.87 19.64 14.77
C VAL A 9 14.76 19.82 13.54
N ARG A 10 16.06 20.08 13.72
CA ARG A 10 17.01 20.18 12.59
C ARG A 10 17.18 18.86 11.83
N ASN A 11 17.03 17.72 12.51
CA ASN A 11 17.18 16.38 11.93
C ASN A 11 15.84 15.63 11.86
N ASN A 12 14.75 16.34 11.59
CA ASN A 12 13.39 15.82 11.68
C ASN A 12 13.17 14.51 10.88
N LEU A 13 13.77 14.37 9.69
CA LEU A 13 13.66 13.18 8.86
C LEU A 13 14.42 11.99 9.47
N VAL A 14 15.58 12.24 10.08
CA VAL A 14 16.35 11.19 10.79
C VAL A 14 15.57 10.70 12.00
N VAL A 15 14.95 11.64 12.75
CA VAL A 15 14.05 11.30 13.86
C VAL A 15 12.87 10.46 13.36
N ALA A 16 12.26 10.83 12.22
CA ALA A 16 11.16 10.06 11.63
C ALA A 16 11.59 8.62 11.30
N PHE A 17 12.74 8.42 10.64
CA PHE A 17 13.28 7.08 10.38
C PHE A 17 13.56 6.29 11.65
N ALA A 18 14.12 6.94 12.69
CA ALA A 18 14.38 6.28 13.97
C ALA A 18 13.09 5.84 14.66
N VAL A 19 12.07 6.71 14.68
CA VAL A 19 10.75 6.42 15.27
C VAL A 19 10.04 5.30 14.50
N VAL A 20 9.98 5.38 13.17
CA VAL A 20 9.36 4.34 12.35
C VAL A 20 10.12 3.02 12.47
N GLY A 21 11.46 3.06 12.49
CA GLY A 21 12.30 1.88 12.74
C GLY A 21 12.03 1.23 14.10
N ALA A 22 11.88 2.03 15.15
CA ALA A 22 11.51 1.54 16.48
C ALA A 22 10.11 0.92 16.50
N VAL A 23 9.11 1.56 15.86
CA VAL A 23 7.76 1.00 15.72
C VAL A 23 7.81 -0.34 14.99
N MET A 24 8.57 -0.44 13.90
CA MET A 24 8.73 -1.69 13.15
C MET A 24 9.39 -2.77 14.02
N TRP A 25 10.47 -2.45 14.73
CA TRP A 25 11.15 -3.38 15.63
C TRP A 25 10.21 -3.91 16.72
N VAL A 26 9.49 -3.02 17.40
CA VAL A 26 8.48 -3.41 18.41
C VAL A 26 7.38 -4.27 17.77
N SER A 27 6.94 -3.92 16.56
CA SER A 27 5.88 -4.67 15.87
C SER A 27 6.29 -6.09 15.52
N TYR A 28 7.52 -6.30 15.03
CA TYR A 28 8.05 -7.64 14.78
C TYR A 28 8.28 -8.41 16.08
N PHE A 29 8.79 -7.76 17.12
CA PHE A 29 8.94 -8.38 18.45
C PHE A 29 7.58 -8.87 19.00
N LEU A 30 6.53 -8.06 18.88
CA LEU A 30 5.17 -8.42 19.30
C LEU A 30 4.58 -9.53 18.41
N ALA A 31 4.80 -9.48 17.10
CA ALA A 31 4.36 -10.54 16.19
C ALA A 31 4.92 -11.91 16.60
N ASP A 32 6.22 -11.97 16.88
CA ASP A 32 6.90 -13.21 17.27
C ASP A 32 6.45 -13.71 18.65
N LYS A 33 6.36 -12.82 19.64
CA LYS A 33 6.03 -13.20 21.02
C LYS A 33 4.54 -13.46 21.27
N LEU A 34 3.65 -12.66 20.70
CA LEU A 34 2.21 -12.74 21.00
C LEU A 34 1.43 -13.60 20.00
N THR A 35 1.87 -13.63 18.73
CA THR A 35 1.12 -14.32 17.67
C THR A 35 1.83 -15.54 17.13
N ALA A 36 3.02 -15.86 17.67
CA ALA A 36 3.90 -16.91 17.15
C ALA A 36 4.13 -16.77 15.63
N GLY A 37 4.24 -15.52 15.14
CA GLY A 37 4.42 -15.20 13.73
C GLY A 37 3.18 -15.34 12.84
N ARG A 38 1.99 -15.60 13.40
CA ARG A 38 0.74 -15.72 12.61
C ARG A 38 0.28 -14.40 12.00
N ILE A 39 0.52 -13.28 12.69
CA ILE A 39 0.27 -11.94 12.17
C ILE A 39 1.62 -11.34 11.78
N HIS A 40 1.75 -10.88 10.54
CA HIS A 40 3.00 -10.24 10.10
C HIS A 40 3.20 -8.90 10.80
N GLY A 41 4.44 -8.58 11.19
CA GLY A 41 4.77 -7.38 11.96
C GLY A 41 4.29 -6.08 11.33
N SER A 42 4.25 -5.97 10.00
CA SER A 42 3.75 -4.78 9.31
C SER A 42 2.28 -4.47 9.56
N ALA A 43 1.41 -5.47 9.78
CA ALA A 43 0.00 -5.22 10.16
C ALA A 43 -0.09 -4.58 11.56
N ILE A 44 0.75 -5.02 12.49
CA ILE A 44 0.84 -4.44 13.85
C ILE A 44 1.38 -3.00 13.75
N ALA A 45 2.40 -2.77 12.93
CA ALA A 45 2.95 -1.44 12.71
C ALA A 45 1.92 -0.45 12.13
N ILE A 46 1.10 -0.89 11.17
CA ILE A 46 -0.01 -0.09 10.63
C ILE A 46 -1.00 0.27 11.74
N ALA A 47 -1.41 -0.70 12.55
CA ALA A 47 -2.32 -0.46 13.66
C ALA A 47 -1.75 0.54 14.69
N LEU A 48 -0.48 0.37 15.09
CA LEU A 48 0.20 1.31 15.98
C LEU A 48 0.32 2.70 15.37
N GLY A 49 0.63 2.79 14.07
CA GLY A 49 0.70 4.05 13.34
C GLY A 49 -0.65 4.78 13.30
N LEU A 50 -1.74 4.07 13.06
CA LEU A 50 -3.11 4.63 13.08
C LEU A 50 -3.51 5.11 14.49
N LEU A 51 -3.20 4.33 15.53
CA LEU A 51 -3.44 4.74 16.92
C LEU A 51 -2.62 5.98 17.28
N ALA A 52 -1.34 6.01 16.87
CA ALA A 52 -0.48 7.16 17.09
C ALA A 52 -1.00 8.40 16.33
N ALA A 53 -1.47 8.25 15.09
CA ALA A 53 -2.05 9.33 14.30
C ALA A 53 -3.32 9.89 14.95
N TYR A 54 -4.22 9.02 15.43
CA TYR A 54 -5.40 9.43 16.18
C TYR A 54 -5.02 10.19 17.46
N TRP A 55 -4.12 9.63 18.26
CA TRP A 55 -3.63 10.28 19.48
C TRP A 55 -2.98 11.64 19.19
N GLY A 56 -2.08 11.69 18.20
CA GLY A 56 -1.39 12.92 17.79
C GLY A 56 -2.35 14.02 17.31
N GLY A 57 -3.41 13.66 16.60
CA GLY A 57 -4.47 14.60 16.20
C GLY A 57 -5.27 15.12 17.39
N THR A 58 -5.64 14.23 18.33
CA THR A 58 -6.39 14.64 19.54
C THR A 58 -5.59 15.55 20.47
N VAL A 59 -4.29 15.32 20.62
CA VAL A 59 -3.42 16.10 21.52
C VAL A 59 -2.99 17.42 20.88
N SER A 60 -2.68 17.43 19.58
CA SER A 60 -2.27 18.66 18.89
C SER A 60 -3.45 19.56 18.53
N GLY A 61 -4.67 19.01 18.44
CA GLY A 61 -5.84 19.70 17.87
C GLY A 61 -5.74 19.92 16.35
N GLY A 62 -4.72 19.34 15.70
CA GLY A 62 -4.47 19.46 14.27
C GLY A 62 -5.09 18.32 13.44
N SER A 63 -4.91 18.40 12.13
CA SER A 63 -5.50 17.48 11.14
C SER A 63 -4.50 16.49 10.53
N ARG A 64 -3.20 16.57 10.87
CA ARG A 64 -2.12 15.76 10.29
C ARG A 64 -1.56 14.71 11.26
N GLY A 65 -2.28 14.44 12.35
CA GLY A 65 -1.95 13.39 13.31
C GLY A 65 -0.64 13.65 14.04
N VAL A 66 0.25 12.65 14.08
CA VAL A 66 1.57 12.79 14.75
C VAL A 66 2.46 13.84 14.10
N ALA A 67 2.24 14.19 12.82
CA ALA A 67 3.04 15.19 12.14
C ALA A 67 2.79 16.62 12.65
N ASP A 68 1.70 16.85 13.38
CA ASP A 68 1.44 18.14 14.04
C ASP A 68 2.22 18.30 15.37
N VAL A 69 2.85 17.23 15.87
CA VAL A 69 3.77 17.31 17.00
C VAL A 69 5.13 17.77 16.49
N THR A 70 5.64 18.91 16.99
CA THR A 70 6.87 19.57 16.48
C THR A 70 8.06 18.62 16.33
N LEU A 71 8.31 17.75 17.33
CA LEU A 71 9.41 16.78 17.31
C LEU A 71 9.22 15.64 16.30
N LEU A 72 7.99 15.41 15.84
CA LEU A 72 7.61 14.33 14.93
C LEU A 72 7.19 14.84 13.55
N GLY A 73 7.32 16.13 13.27
CA GLY A 73 6.94 16.72 11.97
C GLY A 73 7.62 16.08 10.76
N GLY A 74 8.82 15.49 10.96
CA GLY A 74 9.51 14.72 9.92
C GLY A 74 8.74 13.48 9.45
N ILE A 75 7.82 12.92 10.24
CA ILE A 75 6.95 11.81 9.83
C ILE A 75 6.03 12.25 8.69
N GLY A 76 5.56 13.50 8.70
CA GLY A 76 4.78 14.06 7.60
C GLY A 76 5.59 14.14 6.29
N LEU A 77 6.89 14.47 6.38
CA LEU A 77 7.78 14.45 5.21
C LEU A 77 8.08 13.02 4.74
N MET A 78 8.30 12.10 5.66
CA MET A 78 8.57 10.69 5.36
C MET A 78 7.37 9.98 4.72
N GLY A 79 6.15 10.28 5.17
CA GLY A 79 4.90 9.73 4.63
C GLY A 79 4.28 10.54 3.48
N GLY A 80 4.86 11.68 3.14
CA GLY A 80 4.34 12.58 2.10
C GLY A 80 4.62 12.09 0.67
N GLY A 81 4.01 12.78 -0.31
CA GLY A 81 4.09 12.42 -1.73
C GLY A 81 5.52 12.26 -2.26
N MET A 82 6.45 13.14 -1.86
CA MET A 82 7.85 13.06 -2.32
C MET A 82 8.54 11.74 -1.96
N MET A 83 8.46 11.31 -0.69
CA MET A 83 9.11 10.06 -0.25
C MET A 83 8.37 8.83 -0.76
N ARG A 84 7.04 8.91 -0.88
CA ARG A 84 6.23 7.88 -1.55
C ARG A 84 6.68 7.69 -2.99
N ASP A 85 6.76 8.76 -3.78
CA ASP A 85 7.10 8.70 -5.20
C ASP A 85 8.55 8.25 -5.40
N PHE A 86 9.46 8.72 -4.55
CA PHE A 86 10.83 8.20 -4.48
C PHE A 86 10.84 6.68 -4.25
N ALA A 87 10.06 6.18 -3.29
CA ALA A 87 9.99 4.75 -2.99
C ALA A 87 9.39 3.95 -4.16
N ILE A 88 8.38 4.47 -4.85
CA ILE A 88 7.80 3.84 -6.06
C ILE A 88 8.88 3.71 -7.14
N VAL A 89 9.56 4.81 -7.45
CA VAL A 89 10.60 4.85 -8.49
C VAL A 89 11.77 3.95 -8.12
N ALA A 90 12.25 4.01 -6.88
CA ALA A 90 13.32 3.14 -6.37
C ALA A 90 12.93 1.65 -6.46
N THR A 91 11.68 1.31 -6.15
CA THR A 91 11.18 -0.06 -6.29
C THR A 91 11.14 -0.47 -7.77
N ALA A 92 10.73 0.42 -8.67
CA ALA A 92 10.73 0.16 -10.11
C ALA A 92 12.14 -0.11 -10.67
N PHE A 93 13.18 0.57 -10.17
CA PHE A 93 14.57 0.27 -10.53
C PHE A 93 15.04 -1.11 -10.06
N GLY A 94 14.45 -1.66 -9.00
CA GLY A 94 14.72 -3.01 -8.52
C GLY A 94 14.07 -4.12 -9.35
N VAL A 95 13.31 -3.78 -10.38
CA VAL A 95 12.54 -4.75 -11.16
C VAL A 95 13.35 -5.31 -12.32
N HIS A 96 13.50 -6.63 -12.35
CA HIS A 96 14.16 -7.35 -13.43
C HIS A 96 13.15 -7.91 -14.45
N ILE A 97 13.03 -7.26 -15.61
CA ILE A 97 12.09 -7.68 -16.67
C ILE A 97 12.35 -9.14 -17.12
N SER A 98 13.58 -9.62 -17.02
CA SER A 98 13.94 -11.03 -17.29
C SER A 98 13.18 -12.02 -16.41
N GLU A 99 12.90 -11.66 -15.16
CA GLU A 99 12.13 -12.50 -14.23
C GLU A 99 10.63 -12.45 -14.55
N LEU A 100 10.09 -11.28 -14.93
CA LEU A 100 8.70 -11.20 -15.40
C LEU A 100 8.47 -12.06 -16.66
N LYS A 101 9.45 -12.13 -17.57
CA LYS A 101 9.38 -13.01 -18.74
C LYS A 101 9.25 -14.49 -18.38
N LYS A 102 9.78 -14.93 -17.23
CA LYS A 102 9.64 -16.30 -16.74
C LYS A 102 8.22 -16.63 -16.29
N ALA A 103 7.43 -15.64 -15.88
CA ALA A 103 6.01 -15.80 -15.59
C ALA A 103 5.19 -16.12 -16.84
N GLY A 104 5.75 -15.82 -18.02
CA GLY A 104 5.09 -15.96 -19.31
C GLY A 104 3.83 -15.09 -19.43
N ILE A 105 2.97 -15.48 -20.37
CA ILE A 105 1.72 -14.78 -20.67
C ILE A 105 0.78 -14.73 -19.46
N ALA A 106 0.78 -15.79 -18.64
CA ALA A 106 -0.06 -15.87 -17.45
C ALA A 106 0.25 -14.73 -16.45
N GLY A 107 1.53 -14.41 -16.23
CA GLY A 107 1.93 -13.29 -15.38
C GLY A 107 1.43 -11.95 -15.93
N VAL A 108 1.59 -11.70 -17.23
CA VAL A 108 1.11 -10.45 -17.85
C VAL A 108 -0.41 -10.31 -17.73
N ILE A 109 -1.15 -11.36 -18.10
CA ILE A 109 -2.62 -11.37 -17.98
C ILE A 109 -3.04 -11.13 -16.53
N SER A 110 -2.37 -11.77 -15.57
CA SER A 110 -2.70 -11.64 -14.16
C SER A 110 -2.60 -10.19 -13.66
N ILE A 111 -1.59 -9.44 -14.09
CA ILE A 111 -1.38 -8.05 -13.70
C ILE A 111 -2.50 -7.17 -14.25
N PHE A 112 -2.80 -7.26 -15.55
CA PHE A 112 -3.90 -6.49 -16.15
C PHE A 112 -5.25 -6.85 -15.53
N ALA A 113 -5.55 -8.14 -15.44
CA ALA A 113 -6.80 -8.64 -14.87
C ALA A 113 -6.97 -8.17 -13.41
N GLY A 114 -5.91 -8.28 -12.60
CA GLY A 114 -5.96 -7.88 -11.21
C GLY A 114 -6.20 -6.37 -11.04
N VAL A 115 -5.58 -5.52 -11.87
CA VAL A 115 -5.77 -4.05 -11.82
C VAL A 115 -7.22 -3.73 -12.21
N ILE A 116 -7.68 -4.25 -13.34
CA ILE A 116 -9.02 -3.97 -13.88
C ILE A 116 -10.09 -4.47 -12.92
N VAL A 117 -10.00 -5.71 -12.44
CA VAL A 117 -10.99 -6.28 -11.51
C VAL A 117 -11.02 -5.50 -10.20
N SER A 118 -9.86 -5.19 -9.61
CA SER A 118 -9.81 -4.44 -8.35
C SER A 118 -10.37 -3.03 -8.51
N PHE A 119 -10.06 -2.37 -9.62
CA PHE A 119 -10.58 -1.05 -9.94
C PHE A 119 -12.10 -1.07 -10.10
N ILE A 120 -12.64 -2.01 -10.90
CA ILE A 120 -14.08 -2.14 -11.13
C ILE A 120 -14.81 -2.38 -9.81
N VAL A 121 -14.30 -3.27 -8.95
CA VAL A 121 -14.91 -3.53 -7.64
C VAL A 121 -14.89 -2.26 -6.77
N GLY A 122 -13.77 -1.56 -6.69
CA GLY A 122 -13.66 -0.32 -5.91
C GLY A 122 -14.56 0.80 -6.45
N ALA A 123 -14.58 1.00 -7.77
CA ALA A 123 -15.42 2.00 -8.42
C ALA A 123 -16.91 1.68 -8.26
N ALA A 124 -17.31 0.41 -8.42
CA ALA A 124 -18.68 -0.02 -8.17
C ALA A 124 -19.10 0.22 -6.71
N VAL A 125 -18.22 -0.07 -5.75
CA VAL A 125 -18.48 0.26 -4.34
C VAL A 125 -18.63 1.76 -4.15
N ALA A 126 -17.76 2.59 -4.74
CA ALA A 126 -17.92 4.05 -4.66
C ALA A 126 -19.29 4.51 -5.19
N VAL A 127 -19.72 4.01 -6.34
CA VAL A 127 -21.03 4.33 -6.93
C VAL A 127 -22.18 3.86 -6.04
N MET A 128 -22.10 2.66 -5.47
CA MET A 128 -23.11 2.14 -4.53
C MET A 128 -23.22 2.98 -3.25
N PHE A 129 -22.12 3.61 -2.82
CA PHE A 129 -22.10 4.55 -1.71
C PHE A 129 -22.49 5.99 -2.11
N GLY A 130 -22.91 6.21 -3.36
CA GLY A 130 -23.50 7.46 -3.83
C GLY A 130 -22.52 8.46 -4.45
N TYR A 131 -21.26 8.07 -4.71
CA TYR A 131 -20.34 8.93 -5.46
C TYR A 131 -20.75 8.99 -6.93
N THR A 132 -20.96 10.20 -7.45
CA THR A 132 -21.32 10.45 -8.86
C THR A 132 -20.24 11.20 -9.64
N ASP A 133 -19.27 11.78 -8.95
CA ASP A 133 -18.17 12.51 -9.58
C ASP A 133 -17.09 11.53 -10.09
N PRO A 134 -16.69 11.60 -11.39
CA PRO A 134 -15.68 10.72 -11.96
C PRO A 134 -14.35 10.73 -11.22
N THR A 135 -13.96 11.90 -10.69
CA THR A 135 -12.71 12.07 -9.95
C THR A 135 -12.74 11.28 -8.65
N ALA A 136 -13.82 11.37 -7.89
CA ALA A 136 -14.01 10.60 -6.67
C ALA A 136 -14.09 9.09 -6.92
N ILE A 137 -14.92 8.67 -7.89
CA ILE A 137 -15.10 7.25 -8.24
C ILE A 137 -13.77 6.62 -8.66
N THR A 138 -13.04 7.29 -9.55
CA THR A 138 -11.75 6.80 -10.06
C THR A 138 -10.71 6.72 -8.95
N THR A 139 -10.64 7.72 -8.07
CA THR A 139 -9.68 7.73 -6.96
C THR A 139 -9.94 6.59 -5.97
N ILE A 140 -11.20 6.35 -5.60
CA ILE A 140 -11.57 5.23 -4.71
C ILE A 140 -11.32 3.88 -5.40
N GLY A 141 -11.68 3.75 -6.68
CA GLY A 141 -11.38 2.56 -7.49
C GLY A 141 -9.88 2.27 -7.56
N ALA A 142 -9.07 3.30 -7.81
CA ALA A 142 -7.62 3.25 -7.79
C ALA A 142 -7.06 2.86 -6.41
N GLY A 143 -7.70 3.30 -5.32
CA GLY A 143 -7.38 2.87 -3.96
C GLY A 143 -7.56 1.36 -3.74
N ALA A 144 -8.63 0.79 -4.33
CA ALA A 144 -8.86 -0.66 -4.29
C ALA A 144 -7.83 -1.45 -5.12
N VAL A 145 -7.19 -0.83 -6.11
CA VAL A 145 -6.02 -1.40 -6.80
C VAL A 145 -4.90 -1.55 -5.77
N THR A 146 -4.39 -0.44 -5.23
CA THR A 146 -3.50 -0.42 -4.05
C THR A 146 -3.59 0.92 -3.30
N TYR A 147 -3.11 0.93 -2.04
CA TYR A 147 -2.98 2.16 -1.25
C TYR A 147 -1.92 3.14 -1.79
N ILE A 148 -1.24 2.80 -2.89
CA ILE A 148 -0.31 3.66 -3.63
C ILE A 148 -0.98 4.21 -4.88
N VAL A 149 -1.69 3.36 -5.63
CA VAL A 149 -2.35 3.73 -6.89
C VAL A 149 -3.46 4.75 -6.64
N GLY A 150 -4.21 4.60 -5.54
CA GLY A 150 -5.22 5.56 -5.09
C GLY A 150 -4.71 7.01 -4.99
N PRO A 151 -3.76 7.31 -4.10
CA PRO A 151 -3.28 8.67 -3.92
C PRO A 151 -2.52 9.21 -5.14
N VAL A 152 -1.77 8.38 -5.87
CA VAL A 152 -1.12 8.81 -7.13
C VAL A 152 -2.17 9.22 -8.17
N THR A 153 -3.24 8.43 -8.30
CA THR A 153 -4.33 8.74 -9.23
C THR A 153 -5.06 10.00 -8.80
N GLY A 154 -5.48 10.07 -7.53
CA GLY A 154 -6.24 11.19 -6.99
C GLY A 154 -5.50 12.51 -7.08
N GLU A 155 -4.20 12.54 -6.73
CA GLU A 155 -3.38 13.75 -6.89
C GLU A 155 -3.26 14.18 -8.36
N ALA A 156 -3.10 13.22 -9.28
CA ALA A 156 -2.95 13.51 -10.70
C ALA A 156 -4.22 14.08 -11.35
N ILE A 157 -5.41 13.64 -10.90
CA ILE A 157 -6.70 14.09 -11.46
C ILE A 157 -7.40 15.17 -10.59
N GLY A 158 -6.77 15.62 -9.50
CA GLY A 158 -7.27 16.72 -8.67
C GLY A 158 -8.38 16.34 -7.67
N ALA A 159 -8.35 15.12 -7.13
CA ALA A 159 -9.26 14.67 -6.09
C ALA A 159 -9.02 15.38 -4.76
N SER A 160 -10.06 15.46 -3.92
CA SER A 160 -9.94 16.06 -2.58
C SER A 160 -9.16 15.15 -1.62
N ASP A 161 -8.51 15.75 -0.63
CA ASP A 161 -7.73 15.04 0.41
C ASP A 161 -8.56 13.96 1.13
N ALA A 162 -9.86 14.22 1.34
CA ALA A 162 -10.78 13.26 1.95
C ALA A 162 -10.96 11.99 1.08
N VAL A 163 -11.13 12.17 -0.23
CA VAL A 163 -11.25 11.05 -1.18
C VAL A 163 -9.93 10.30 -1.30
N ILE A 164 -8.80 11.02 -1.36
CA ILE A 164 -7.46 10.43 -1.37
C ILE A 164 -7.25 9.58 -0.11
N THR A 165 -7.61 10.10 1.07
CA THR A 165 -7.53 9.37 2.35
C THR A 165 -8.39 8.10 2.34
N LEU A 166 -9.62 8.17 1.82
CA LEU A 166 -10.49 7.00 1.65
C LEU A 166 -9.88 5.94 0.71
N SER A 167 -9.25 6.38 -0.38
CA SER A 167 -8.57 5.47 -1.32
C SER A 167 -7.41 4.72 -0.67
N VAL A 168 -6.62 5.42 0.16
CA VAL A 168 -5.51 4.81 0.93
C VAL A 168 -6.08 3.76 1.88
N ALA A 169 -7.16 4.08 2.59
CA ALA A 169 -7.83 3.15 3.50
C ALA A 169 -8.33 1.88 2.77
N ALA A 170 -8.96 2.02 1.59
CA ALA A 170 -9.41 0.89 0.79
C ALA A 170 -8.26 -0.07 0.43
N GLY A 171 -7.13 0.48 -0.02
CA GLY A 171 -5.95 -0.31 -0.36
C GLY A 171 -5.26 -0.95 0.85
N LEU A 172 -5.25 -0.27 2.00
CA LEU A 172 -4.71 -0.81 3.24
C LEU A 172 -5.52 -2.02 3.73
N VAL A 173 -6.85 -1.91 3.71
CA VAL A 173 -7.75 -3.03 4.05
C VAL A 173 -7.47 -4.22 3.15
N LYS A 174 -7.39 -4.01 1.82
CA LYS A 174 -7.02 -5.06 0.88
C LYS A 174 -5.69 -5.72 1.25
N SER A 175 -4.64 -4.93 1.52
CA SER A 175 -3.31 -5.46 1.86
C SER A 175 -3.32 -6.34 3.12
N ILE A 176 -4.03 -5.91 4.17
CA ILE A 176 -4.18 -6.69 5.41
C ILE A 176 -4.95 -7.99 5.15
N LEU A 177 -6.02 -7.95 4.34
CA LEU A 177 -6.77 -9.15 3.96
C LEU A 177 -5.91 -10.13 3.17
N VAL A 178 -5.08 -9.65 2.23
CA VAL A 178 -4.13 -10.52 1.50
C VAL A 178 -3.14 -11.15 2.49
N MET A 179 -2.54 -10.34 3.35
CA MET A 179 -1.54 -10.76 4.32
C MET A 179 -2.03 -11.89 5.24
N ILE A 180 -3.22 -11.72 5.81
CA ILE A 180 -3.80 -12.69 6.76
C ILE A 180 -4.47 -13.86 6.02
N GLY A 181 -5.12 -13.59 4.88
CA GLY A 181 -5.89 -14.58 4.13
C GLY A 181 -5.04 -15.58 3.36
N THR A 182 -3.91 -15.14 2.79
CA THR A 182 -3.02 -15.98 1.96
C THR A 182 -2.65 -17.31 2.63
N PRO A 183 -2.06 -17.34 3.84
CA PRO A 183 -1.66 -18.61 4.46
C PRO A 183 -2.85 -19.55 4.73
N LEU A 184 -4.07 -19.02 4.87
CA LEU A 184 -5.28 -19.82 5.10
C LEU A 184 -5.77 -20.53 3.84
N ILE A 185 -5.54 -19.95 2.66
CA ILE A 185 -6.05 -20.46 1.38
C ILE A 185 -4.96 -20.98 0.44
N ALA A 186 -3.68 -20.74 0.73
CA ALA A 186 -2.54 -21.02 -0.14
C ALA A 186 -2.54 -22.44 -0.73
N LYS A 187 -2.78 -23.46 0.11
CA LYS A 187 -2.85 -24.86 -0.34
C LYS A 187 -4.01 -25.13 -1.29
N ARG A 188 -5.15 -24.44 -1.12
CA ARG A 188 -6.35 -24.62 -1.96
C ARG A 188 -6.19 -23.99 -3.33
N ILE A 189 -5.39 -22.92 -3.43
CA ILE A 189 -5.13 -22.21 -4.68
C ILE A 189 -3.84 -22.67 -5.38
N GLY A 190 -3.17 -23.70 -4.86
CA GLY A 190 -1.95 -24.26 -5.47
C GLY A 190 -0.75 -23.30 -5.44
N LEU A 191 -0.62 -22.51 -4.37
CA LEU A 191 0.46 -21.54 -4.21
C LEU A 191 1.75 -22.23 -3.73
N ASP A 192 2.36 -23.04 -4.60
CA ASP A 192 3.46 -23.95 -4.25
C ASP A 192 4.70 -23.82 -5.17
N ASN A 193 4.64 -22.94 -6.18
CA ASN A 193 5.72 -22.78 -7.14
C ASN A 193 5.90 -21.32 -7.61
N PRO A 194 7.07 -20.95 -8.14
CA PRO A 194 7.34 -19.57 -8.58
C PRO A 194 6.30 -19.00 -9.55
N GLN A 195 5.78 -19.81 -10.48
CA GLN A 195 4.82 -19.35 -11.48
C GLN A 195 3.47 -19.01 -10.84
N SER A 196 2.97 -19.88 -9.96
CA SER A 196 1.76 -19.61 -9.17
C SER A 196 1.91 -18.36 -8.30
N ALA A 197 3.09 -18.14 -7.71
CA ALA A 197 3.39 -16.97 -6.89
C ALA A 197 3.40 -15.68 -7.71
N MET A 198 3.94 -15.70 -8.94
CA MET A 198 3.91 -14.56 -9.86
C MET A 198 2.47 -14.22 -10.29
N VAL A 199 1.66 -15.23 -10.63
CA VAL A 199 0.24 -14.98 -10.97
C VAL A 199 -0.52 -14.45 -9.76
N PHE A 200 -0.29 -15.02 -8.57
CA PHE A 200 -0.89 -14.55 -7.33
C PHE A 200 -0.52 -13.09 -7.03
N GLY A 201 0.77 -12.73 -7.16
CA GLY A 201 1.23 -11.36 -6.97
C GLY A 201 0.62 -10.38 -7.97
N GLY A 202 0.48 -10.80 -9.24
CA GLY A 202 -0.19 -10.02 -10.27
C GLY A 202 -1.70 -9.87 -10.06
N LEU A 203 -2.39 -10.85 -9.47
CA LEU A 203 -3.82 -10.73 -9.17
C LEU A 203 -4.10 -9.90 -7.92
N MET A 204 -3.33 -10.14 -6.85
CA MET A 204 -3.55 -9.49 -5.56
C MET A 204 -2.95 -8.09 -5.48
N GLY A 205 -1.84 -7.84 -6.17
CA GLY A 205 -1.30 -6.50 -6.43
C GLY A 205 -0.68 -5.73 -5.26
N THR A 206 -0.86 -6.19 -4.02
CA THR A 206 -0.33 -5.52 -2.82
C THR A 206 1.06 -6.06 -2.48
N THR A 207 2.14 -5.30 -2.76
CA THR A 207 3.51 -5.81 -2.53
C THR A 207 3.73 -6.24 -1.08
N SER A 208 3.29 -5.42 -0.11
CA SER A 208 3.40 -5.74 1.33
C SER A 208 2.52 -6.92 1.73
N GLY A 209 1.26 -6.96 1.28
CA GLY A 209 0.33 -8.04 1.58
C GLY A 209 0.75 -9.39 0.97
N VAL A 210 1.16 -9.39 -0.30
CA VAL A 210 1.67 -10.56 -1.01
C VAL A 210 2.97 -11.07 -0.40
N ALA A 211 3.95 -10.18 -0.15
CA ALA A 211 5.22 -10.59 0.44
C ALA A 211 5.02 -11.20 1.84
N ALA A 212 4.19 -10.58 2.67
CA ALA A 212 3.90 -11.06 4.02
C ALA A 212 3.11 -12.38 4.00
N GLY A 213 2.09 -12.49 3.14
CA GLY A 213 1.28 -13.71 2.99
C GLY A 213 2.09 -14.89 2.45
N LEU A 214 2.98 -14.65 1.49
CA LEU A 214 3.92 -15.65 0.98
C LEU A 214 4.97 -16.01 2.02
N ALA A 215 5.50 -15.06 2.79
CA ALA A 215 6.46 -15.35 3.86
C ALA A 215 5.86 -16.28 4.93
N ALA A 216 4.57 -16.13 5.23
CA ALA A 216 3.83 -17.02 6.14
C ALA A 216 3.46 -18.38 5.51
N THR A 217 3.58 -18.51 4.19
CA THR A 217 3.24 -19.74 3.43
C THR A 217 4.50 -20.52 3.04
N ASP A 218 5.33 -19.94 2.16
CA ASP A 218 6.65 -20.42 1.75
C ASP A 218 7.54 -19.20 1.43
N PRO A 219 8.54 -18.88 2.29
CA PRO A 219 9.46 -17.77 2.07
C PRO A 219 10.19 -17.77 0.73
N LYS A 220 10.38 -18.93 0.10
CA LYS A 220 11.05 -19.04 -1.22
C LYS A 220 10.22 -18.43 -2.34
N LEU A 221 8.90 -18.32 -2.16
CA LEU A 221 7.98 -17.77 -3.14
C LEU A 221 7.92 -16.24 -3.10
N VAL A 222 8.36 -15.62 -2.01
CA VAL A 222 8.26 -14.16 -1.76
C VAL A 222 8.82 -13.31 -2.90
N PRO A 223 10.04 -13.54 -3.41
CA PRO A 223 10.61 -12.68 -4.45
C PRO A 223 9.77 -12.67 -5.74
N TYR A 224 9.18 -13.82 -6.08
CA TYR A 224 8.39 -14.00 -7.30
C TYR A 224 7.07 -13.22 -7.25
N GLY A 225 6.29 -13.41 -6.17
CA GLY A 225 5.03 -12.70 -6.01
C GLY A 225 5.21 -11.20 -5.77
N ALA A 226 6.18 -10.82 -4.94
CA ALA A 226 6.46 -9.41 -4.64
C ALA A 226 6.82 -8.63 -5.91
N MET A 227 7.62 -9.21 -6.81
CA MET A 227 7.99 -8.58 -8.06
C MET A 227 6.79 -8.30 -8.96
N THR A 228 5.89 -9.28 -9.15
CA THR A 228 4.67 -9.08 -9.95
C THR A 228 3.69 -8.08 -9.33
N ALA A 229 3.58 -8.04 -7.99
CA ALA A 229 2.79 -7.04 -7.28
C ALA A 229 3.36 -5.61 -7.44
N THR A 230 4.68 -5.48 -7.55
CA THR A 230 5.31 -4.20 -7.91
C THR A 230 4.92 -3.75 -9.31
N PHE A 231 5.01 -4.64 -10.32
CA PHE A 231 4.56 -4.31 -11.67
C PHE A 231 3.07 -3.94 -11.72
N TYR A 232 2.24 -4.65 -10.96
CA TYR A 232 0.84 -4.35 -10.80
C TYR A 232 0.61 -2.91 -10.31
N THR A 233 1.36 -2.49 -9.28
CA THR A 233 1.27 -1.13 -8.75
C THR A 233 1.68 -0.11 -9.81
N GLY A 234 2.79 -0.33 -10.51
CA GLY A 234 3.23 0.54 -11.60
C GLY A 234 2.21 0.65 -12.73
N LEU A 235 1.62 -0.48 -13.16
CA LEU A 235 0.56 -0.50 -14.16
C LEU A 235 -0.69 0.23 -13.67
N GLY A 236 -1.07 0.04 -12.41
CA GLY A 236 -2.17 0.77 -11.79
C GLY A 236 -1.94 2.29 -11.77
N CYS A 237 -0.75 2.75 -11.42
CA CYS A 237 -0.39 4.17 -11.43
C CYS A 237 -0.39 4.75 -12.85
N LEU A 238 -0.14 3.94 -13.88
CA LEU A 238 -0.26 4.36 -15.27
C LEU A 238 -1.73 4.43 -15.70
N LEU A 239 -2.50 3.37 -15.47
CA LEU A 239 -3.87 3.22 -15.99
C LEU A 239 -4.90 4.04 -15.21
N GLY A 240 -4.73 4.22 -13.90
CA GLY A 240 -5.62 4.94 -13.01
C GLY A 240 -5.96 6.35 -13.49
N PRO A 241 -4.98 7.27 -13.58
CA PRO A 241 -5.22 8.65 -14.00
C PRO A 241 -5.40 8.81 -15.52
N SER A 242 -5.31 7.73 -16.30
CA SER A 242 -5.40 7.77 -17.76
C SER A 242 -6.63 7.03 -18.28
N VAL A 243 -6.45 5.82 -18.78
CA VAL A 243 -7.49 5.01 -19.44
C VAL A 243 -8.68 4.77 -18.51
N LEU A 244 -8.43 4.42 -17.25
CA LEU A 244 -9.50 4.12 -16.29
C LEU A 244 -10.28 5.38 -15.93
N PHE A 245 -9.60 6.50 -15.69
CA PHE A 245 -10.25 7.80 -15.49
C PHE A 245 -11.13 8.18 -16.68
N PHE A 246 -10.60 8.16 -17.91
CA PHE A 246 -11.37 8.52 -19.10
C PHE A 246 -12.59 7.62 -19.32
N ILE A 247 -12.49 6.32 -19.00
CA ILE A 247 -13.64 5.41 -19.05
C ILE A 247 -14.70 5.84 -18.05
N VAL A 248 -14.34 6.13 -16.80
CA VAL A 248 -15.30 6.57 -15.78
C VAL A 248 -15.90 7.93 -16.14
N SER A 249 -15.11 8.89 -16.63
CA SER A 249 -15.58 10.20 -17.09
C SER A 249 -16.52 10.13 -18.29
N ALA A 250 -16.46 9.06 -19.10
CA ALA A 250 -17.41 8.85 -20.19
C ALA A 250 -18.76 8.28 -19.68
N MET A 251 -18.78 7.71 -18.49
CA MET A 251 -19.95 7.04 -17.90
C MET A 251 -20.73 7.93 -16.91
N PHE A 252 -20.08 8.94 -16.32
CA PHE A 252 -20.59 9.82 -15.26
C PHE A 252 -20.33 11.28 -15.61
#